data_AF-A0AAE0NQH1-F1
#
_entry.id   AF-A0AAE0NQH1-F1
#
_cell.length_a   1.000
_cell.length_b   1.000
_cell.length_c   1.000
_cell.angle_alpha   90.00
_cell.angle_beta   90.00
_cell.angle_gamma   90.00
#
_symmetry.space_group_name_H-M   'P 1'
#
loop_
_entity.id
_entity.type
_entity.pdbx_description
1 polymer ?
#
loop_
_entity_poly.entity_id
_entity_poly.type
_entity_poly.pdbx_seq_one_letter_code
_entity_poly.pdbx_strand_id
1 'polypeptide(L)'
;LLSVWRPLVRPLEDYPLAYCDWQTVDVARDYKPADLIFPHYIGEQYLVTHHPDHRWHFLSRQLSDEFTLLKCWDNRQDGAAHTSFVNPNSPKDAKLRESVEFRCMVSDGG
;
A
#
# COMPACT_ATOMS: atom_id res chain seq x y z
N LEU A 1 9.80 -4.27 -8.53
CA LEU A 1 9.74 -3.18 -7.53
C LEU A 1 9.02 -3.68 -6.29
N LEU A 2 9.72 -3.67 -5.16
CA LEU A 2 9.19 -3.99 -3.85
C LEU A 2 9.21 -2.73 -2.98
N SER A 3 8.15 -2.49 -2.22
CA SER A 3 8.13 -1.49 -1.15
C SER A 3 8.20 -2.21 0.20
N VAL A 4 9.13 -1.78 1.05
CA VAL A 4 9.19 -2.17 2.46
C VAL A 4 8.57 -1.02 3.25
N TRP A 5 7.49 -1.29 3.97
CA TRP A 5 6.81 -0.30 4.78
C TRP A 5 6.84 -0.71 6.25
N ARG A 6 7.03 0.28 7.14
CA ARG A 6 6.87 0.07 8.59
C ARG A 6 6.38 1.33 9.30
N PRO A 7 5.62 1.19 10.40
CA PRO A 7 5.34 2.31 11.29
C PRO A 7 6.56 2.66 12.15
N LEU A 8 6.68 3.92 12.52
CA LEU A 8 7.66 4.42 13.50
C LEU A 8 7.04 4.56 14.90
N VAL A 9 5.71 4.68 14.97
CA VAL A 9 4.95 4.66 16.23
C VAL A 9 4.61 3.23 16.66
N ARG A 10 4.42 3.03 17.97
CA ARG A 10 4.09 1.73 18.56
C ARG A 10 3.07 1.89 19.69
N PRO A 11 1.93 1.18 19.62
CA PRO A 11 1.34 0.56 18.42
C PRO A 11 0.85 1.62 17.41
N LEU A 12 0.74 1.27 16.13
CA LEU A 12 0.00 2.08 15.14
C LEU A 12 -1.50 1.83 15.27
N GLU A 13 -2.29 2.88 15.50
CA GLU A 13 -3.74 2.73 15.75
C GLU A 13 -4.63 3.64 14.92
N ASP A 14 -4.19 4.87 14.59
CA ASP A 14 -5.03 5.91 13.98
C ASP A 14 -5.24 5.72 12.47
N TYR A 15 -4.16 5.55 11.70
CA TYR A 15 -4.14 5.42 10.25
C TYR A 15 -3.37 4.18 9.76
N PRO A 16 -3.80 2.96 10.13
CA PRO A 16 -3.19 1.73 9.62
C PRO A 16 -3.19 1.68 8.09
N LEU A 17 -2.28 0.87 7.55
CA LEU A 17 -2.19 0.61 6.13
C LEU A 17 -3.01 -0.65 5.79
N ALA A 18 -3.99 -0.49 4.91
CA ALA A 18 -4.78 -1.56 4.35
C ALA A 18 -4.19 -2.02 3.00
N TYR A 19 -4.35 -3.31 2.73
CA TYR A 19 -3.84 -3.99 1.55
C TYR A 19 -4.97 -4.79 0.91
N CYS A 20 -5.14 -4.64 -0.39
CA CYS A 20 -6.12 -5.41 -1.15
C CYS A 20 -5.52 -6.78 -1.52
N ASP A 21 -6.28 -7.84 -1.28
CA ASP A 21 -5.98 -9.17 -1.78
C ASP A 21 -6.02 -9.16 -3.31
N TRP A 22 -4.85 -9.28 -3.94
CA TRP A 22 -4.70 -9.23 -5.39
C TRP A 22 -5.55 -10.28 -6.12
N GLN A 23 -5.90 -11.40 -5.48
CA GLN A 23 -6.75 -12.43 -6.07
C GLN A 23 -8.21 -11.99 -6.24
N THR A 24 -8.59 -10.89 -5.59
CA THR A 24 -9.94 -10.30 -5.69
C THR A 24 -10.02 -9.13 -6.66
N VAL A 25 -8.89 -8.76 -7.25
CA VAL A 25 -8.79 -7.67 -8.20
C VAL A 25 -8.91 -8.23 -9.61
N ASP A 26 -9.88 -7.73 -10.38
CA ASP A 26 -9.91 -7.93 -11.82
C ASP A 26 -9.02 -6.88 -12.48
N VAL A 27 -7.84 -7.28 -12.95
CA VAL A 27 -6.86 -6.36 -13.55
C VAL A 27 -7.43 -5.65 -14.79
N ALA A 28 -8.24 -6.32 -15.60
CA ALA A 28 -8.78 -5.70 -16.82
C ALA A 28 -9.84 -4.64 -16.50
N ARG A 29 -10.61 -4.85 -15.43
CA ARG A 29 -11.71 -3.97 -15.03
C ARG A 29 -11.28 -2.89 -14.04
N ASP A 30 -10.54 -3.27 -13.00
CA ASP A 30 -10.33 -2.47 -11.79
C ASP A 30 -9.10 -1.57 -11.87
N TYR A 31 -8.11 -1.91 -12.71
CA TYR A 31 -6.93 -1.07 -12.93
C TYR A 31 -7.23 0.01 -13.96
N LYS A 32 -6.83 1.24 -13.65
CA LYS A 32 -6.89 2.39 -14.55
C LYS A 32 -5.52 3.05 -14.63
N PRO A 33 -4.92 3.16 -15.83
CA PRO A 33 -3.71 3.96 -15.98
C PRO A 33 -4.02 5.41 -15.65
N ALA A 34 -3.11 6.07 -14.95
CA ALA A 34 -3.23 7.45 -14.56
C ALA A 34 -1.85 8.12 -14.60
N ASP A 35 -1.84 9.36 -15.09
CA ASP A 35 -0.64 10.18 -15.10
C ASP A 35 -0.40 10.76 -13.71
N LEU A 36 0.86 10.72 -13.28
CA LEU A 36 1.35 11.36 -12.07
C LEU A 36 2.13 12.61 -12.48
N ILE A 37 1.45 13.75 -12.48
CA ILE A 37 1.95 15.01 -13.01
C ILE A 37 2.58 15.84 -11.89
N PHE A 38 3.89 16.07 -11.98
CA PHE A 38 4.63 17.01 -11.16
C PHE A 38 5.25 18.13 -12.03
N PRO A 39 5.65 19.27 -11.45
CA PRO A 39 6.18 20.41 -12.23
C PRO A 39 7.34 20.08 -13.18
N HIS A 40 8.13 19.04 -12.87
CA HIS A 40 9.33 18.67 -13.64
C HIS A 40 9.38 17.18 -14.04
N TYR A 41 8.29 16.44 -13.84
CA TYR A 41 8.25 15.00 -14.09
C TYR A 41 6.82 14.55 -14.36
N ILE A 42 6.64 13.74 -15.40
CA ILE A 42 5.40 13.01 -15.64
C ILE A 42 5.74 11.53 -15.45
N GLY A 43 5.12 10.91 -14.46
CA GLY A 43 5.17 9.47 -14.25
C GLY A 43 3.86 8.82 -14.65
N GLU A 44 3.87 7.49 -14.70
CA GLU A 44 2.67 6.69 -14.89
C GLU A 44 2.45 5.81 -13.65
N GLN A 45 1.19 5.66 -13.25
CA GLN A 45 0.77 4.72 -12.23
C GLN A 45 -0.53 4.04 -12.63
N TYR A 46 -0.85 2.93 -11.98
CA TYR A 46 -2.18 2.35 -12.03
C TYR A 46 -2.93 2.68 -10.74
N LEU A 47 -4.14 3.23 -10.90
CA LEU A 47 -5.11 3.37 -9.81
C LEU A 47 -6.02 2.16 -9.81
N VAL A 48 -6.43 1.72 -8.61
CA VAL A 48 -7.39 0.64 -8.44
C VAL A 48 -8.73 1.23 -8.04
N THR A 49 -9.75 1.05 -8.88
CA THR A 49 -11.11 1.52 -8.61
C THR A 49 -11.84 0.56 -7.69
N HIS A 50 -12.76 1.07 -6.87
CA HIS A 50 -13.56 0.26 -5.96
C HIS A 50 -14.33 -0.86 -6.68
N HIS A 51 -14.30 -2.06 -6.11
CA HIS A 51 -15.19 -3.15 -6.43
C HIS A 51 -15.68 -3.86 -5.15
N PRO A 52 -16.96 -4.25 -5.04
CA PRO A 52 -17.50 -4.89 -3.83
C PRO A 52 -16.84 -6.22 -3.46
N ASP A 53 -16.27 -6.94 -4.44
CA ASP A 53 -15.58 -8.22 -4.18
C ASP A 53 -14.15 -8.04 -3.64
N HIS A 54 -13.61 -6.81 -3.64
CA HIS A 54 -12.27 -6.53 -3.12
C HIS A 54 -12.20 -6.90 -1.64
N ARG A 55 -11.28 -7.79 -1.29
CA ARG A 55 -10.99 -8.10 0.11
C ARG A 55 -9.82 -7.26 0.59
N TRP A 56 -10.07 -6.46 1.61
CA TRP A 56 -9.06 -5.60 2.22
C TRP A 56 -8.67 -6.13 3.59
N HIS A 57 -7.37 -6.14 3.86
CA HIS A 57 -6.79 -6.59 5.11
C HIS A 57 -5.85 -5.52 5.67
N PHE A 58 -5.72 -5.45 6.98
CA PHE A 58 -4.72 -4.60 7.64
C PHE A 58 -4.23 -5.30 8.91
N LEU A 59 -3.03 -4.95 9.36
CA LEU A 59 -2.48 -5.45 10.62
C LEU A 59 -2.89 -4.51 11.76
N SER A 60 -3.79 -4.97 12.61
CA SER A 60 -4.26 -4.20 13.76
C SER A 60 -3.15 -4.02 14.79
N ARG A 61 -3.00 -2.80 15.30
CA ARG A 61 -1.98 -2.44 16.31
C ARG A 61 -0.55 -2.80 15.89
N GLN A 62 -0.24 -2.68 14.60
CA GLN A 62 1.07 -3.00 14.03
C GLN A 62 2.19 -2.31 14.80
N LEU A 63 3.21 -3.07 15.17
CA LEU A 63 4.37 -2.63 15.93
C LEU A 63 5.48 -2.16 14.97
N SER A 64 6.40 -1.34 15.48
CA SER A 64 7.47 -0.76 14.64
C SER A 64 8.56 -1.75 14.22
N ASP A 65 8.56 -2.96 14.80
CA ASP A 65 9.37 -4.13 14.45
C ASP A 65 8.64 -5.10 13.51
N GLU A 66 7.39 -4.80 13.12
CA GLU A 66 6.62 -5.55 12.12
C GLU A 66 6.65 -4.84 10.77
N PHE A 67 7.26 -5.47 9.77
CA PHE A 67 7.47 -4.91 8.46
C PHE A 67 6.48 -5.50 7.45
N THR A 68 5.96 -4.65 6.58
CA THR A 68 5.14 -5.07 5.43
C THR A 68 5.98 -5.04 4.17
N LEU A 69 5.96 -6.13 3.41
CA LEU A 69 6.49 -6.17 2.04
C LEU A 69 5.34 -6.05 1.05
N LEU A 70 5.43 -5.07 0.16
CA LEU A 70 4.44 -4.79 -0.87
C LEU A 70 5.06 -5.01 -2.25
N LYS A 71 4.48 -5.93 -3.01
CA LYS A 71 4.79 -6.08 -4.43
C LYS A 71 4.07 -5.00 -5.21
N CYS A 72 4.80 -3.96 -5.62
CA CYS A 72 4.25 -2.84 -6.38
C CYS A 72 4.27 -3.10 -7.89
N TRP A 73 5.29 -3.80 -8.38
CA TRP A 73 5.43 -4.10 -9.81
C TRP A 73 6.42 -5.24 -10.03
N ASP A 74 6.14 -6.12 -10.99
CA ASP A 74 7.12 -6.93 -11.70
C ASP A 74 6.63 -7.14 -13.14
N ASN A 75 7.24 -8.07 -13.88
CA ASN A 75 6.81 -8.40 -15.24
C ASN A 75 5.43 -9.10 -15.29
N ARG A 76 4.83 -9.43 -14.14
CA ARG A 76 3.49 -9.96 -14.01
C ARG A 76 2.59 -8.84 -13.49
N GLN A 77 1.40 -8.71 -14.06
CA GLN A 77 0.48 -7.64 -13.67
C GLN A 77 -0.34 -8.05 -12.43
N ASP A 78 0.32 -8.45 -11.33
CA ASP A 78 -0.30 -9.01 -10.11
C ASP A 78 0.10 -8.20 -8.85
N GLY A 79 0.19 -6.87 -8.97
CA GLY A 79 0.45 -5.97 -7.86
C GLY A 79 -0.71 -5.89 -6.85
N ALA A 80 -0.37 -5.64 -5.58
CA ALA A 80 -1.37 -5.42 -4.53
C ALA A 80 -1.58 -3.92 -4.30
N ALA A 81 -2.84 -3.47 -4.35
CA ALA A 81 -3.20 -2.11 -3.98
C ALA A 81 -3.08 -1.92 -2.47
N HIS A 82 -2.68 -0.73 -2.02
CA HIS A 82 -2.66 -0.38 -0.61
C HIS A 82 -3.09 1.07 -0.41
N THR A 83 -3.72 1.34 0.73
CA THR A 83 -4.16 2.68 1.12
C THR A 83 -4.27 2.78 2.63
N SER A 84 -4.19 3.98 3.16
CA SER A 84 -4.47 4.21 4.58
C SER A 84 -5.91 4.62 4.81
N PHE A 85 -6.45 4.28 5.98
CA PHE A 85 -7.81 4.63 6.34
C PHE A 85 -7.86 5.10 7.80
N VAL A 86 -8.88 5.90 8.12
CA VAL A 86 -9.18 6.29 9.50
C VAL A 86 -9.69 5.06 10.24
N ASN A 87 -8.99 4.60 11.28
CA ASN A 87 -9.48 3.50 12.11
C ASN A 87 -10.54 4.01 13.11
N PRO A 88 -11.83 3.64 12.95
CA PRO A 88 -12.89 4.10 13.85
C PRO A 88 -12.74 3.55 15.28
N ASN A 89 -11.93 2.52 15.47
CA ASN A 89 -11.65 1.92 16.78
C ASN A 89 -10.40 2.49 17.45
N SER A 90 -9.74 3.50 16.85
CA SER A 90 -8.56 4.12 17.44
C SER A 90 -8.91 4.85 18.74
N PRO A 91 -8.08 4.74 19.80
CA PRO A 91 -8.17 5.61 20.96
C PRO A 91 -8.10 7.10 20.58
N LYS A 92 -8.79 7.96 21.33
CA LYS A 92 -8.80 9.42 21.09
C LYS A 92 -7.43 10.06 21.30
N ASP A 93 -6.61 9.44 22.14
CA ASP A 93 -5.25 9.84 22.50
C ASP A 93 -4.19 8.98 21.77
N ALA A 94 -4.58 8.24 20.73
CA ALA A 94 -3.65 7.49 19.90
C ALA A 94 -2.58 8.42 19.32
N LYS A 95 -1.34 7.92 19.26
CA LYS A 95 -0.25 8.64 18.60
C LYS A 95 -0.57 8.77 17.12
N LEU A 96 -0.31 9.95 16.57
CA LEU A 96 -0.45 10.19 15.14
C LEU A 96 0.53 9.30 14.37
N ARG A 97 0.08 8.75 13.25
CA ARG A 97 0.94 7.89 12.42
C ARG A 97 2.18 8.62 11.94
N GLU A 98 3.31 7.99 12.22
CA GLU A 98 4.57 8.19 11.52
C GLU A 98 5.00 6.86 10.90
N SER A 99 5.48 6.88 9.66
CA SER A 99 5.89 5.67 8.94
C SER A 99 6.93 5.99 7.88
N VAL A 100 7.67 4.97 7.45
CA VAL A 100 8.64 5.07 6.37
C VAL A 100 8.38 3.97 5.34
N GLU A 101 8.63 4.31 4.07
CA GLU A 101 8.58 3.37 2.96
C GLU A 101 9.89 3.43 2.19
N PHE A 102 10.51 2.27 1.99
CA PHE A 102 11.70 2.11 1.17
C PHE A 102 11.34 1.32 -0.08
N ARG A 103 11.74 1.81 -1.25
CA ARG A 103 11.48 1.15 -2.54
C ARG A 103 12.75 0.52 -3.07
N CYS A 104 12.67 -0.76 -3.40
CA CYS A 104 13.79 -1.57 -3.88
C CYS A 104 13.46 -2.16 -5.25
N MET A 105 14.38 -2.04 -6.20
CA MET A 105 14.33 -2.75 -7.46
C MET A 105 15.18 -4.02 -7.34
N VAL A 106 14.64 -5.14 -7.81
CA VAL A 106 15.37 -6.40 -7.90
C VAL A 106 15.55 -6.69 -9.37
N SER A 107 16.79 -6.78 -9.81
CA SER A 107 17.18 -7.16 -11.17
C SER A 107 18.03 -8.42 -11.09
N ASP A 108 17.85 -9.36 -12.03
CA ASP A 108 18.90 -10.34 -12.27
C ASP A 108 20.06 -9.62 -12.98
N GLY A 109 21.29 -9.95 -12.61
CA GLY A 109 22.50 -9.25 -13.05
C GLY A 109 23.03 -9.75 -14.40
N GLY A 110 22.15 -9.94 -15.38
CA GLY A 110 22.53 -10.31 -16.76
C GLY A 110 23.50 -9.34 -17.42
#